data_AF-A0A524JWT2-F1
#
_entry.id   AF-A0A524JWT2-F1
#
_cell.length_a   1.000
_cell.length_b   1.000
_cell.length_c   1.000
_cell.angle_alpha   90.00
_cell.angle_beta   90.00
_cell.angle_gamma   90.00
#
_symmetry.space_group_name_H-M   'P 1'
#
loop_
_entity.id
_entity.type
_entity.pdbx_description
1 polymer ?
#
loop_
_entity_poly.entity_id
_entity_poly.type
_entity_poly.pdbx_seq_one_letter_code
_entity_poly.pdbx_strand_id
1 'polypeptide(L)'
;MADFRFHVPTECFIGQDAIYKIPLLLEGGLDRAVLVADPDLKEAKSAERLMAVLEGRGVKIILFDELKNRPSSAAVEAATALVRGSCAPLVIGLGGIQTIHTAKAVAALATSDRRVDDWMDGEIPTKPPLPLILVPTSYRDPFIISGGLVLGDAR
;
A
#
# COMPACT_ATOMS: atom_id res chain seq x y z
N MET A 1 15.09 -12.08 -33.80
CA MET A 1 14.26 -11.57 -32.69
C MET A 1 14.44 -10.07 -32.67
N ALA A 2 13.36 -9.29 -32.63
CA ALA A 2 13.47 -7.84 -32.59
C ALA A 2 14.03 -7.37 -31.23
N ASP A 3 14.72 -6.23 -31.23
CA ASP A 3 15.24 -5.61 -30.02
C ASP A 3 14.10 -5.12 -29.13
N PHE A 4 14.18 -5.38 -27.83
CA PHE A 4 13.24 -4.87 -26.84
C PHE A 4 13.95 -4.54 -25.52
N ARG A 5 13.39 -3.60 -24.76
CA ARG A 5 13.86 -3.21 -23.44
C ARG A 5 12.91 -3.74 -22.38
N PHE A 6 13.45 -4.50 -21.43
CA PHE A 6 12.73 -4.95 -20.23
C PHE A 6 13.23 -4.18 -19.01
N HIS A 7 12.32 -3.53 -18.29
CA HIS A 7 12.64 -2.78 -17.08
C HIS A 7 11.49 -2.90 -16.09
N VAL A 8 11.80 -3.28 -14.85
CA VAL A 8 10.86 -3.33 -13.74
C VAL A 8 11.35 -2.31 -12.71
N PRO A 9 10.58 -1.24 -12.43
CA PRO A 9 11.02 -0.18 -11.52
C PRO A 9 10.95 -0.60 -10.05
N THR A 10 10.12 -1.59 -9.71
CA THR A 10 9.90 -2.06 -8.34
C THR A 10 11.00 -3.02 -7.88
N GLU A 11 11.52 -2.83 -6.67
CA GLU A 11 12.40 -3.79 -6.01
C GLU A 11 11.57 -4.95 -5.41
N CYS A 12 11.94 -6.18 -5.75
CA CYS A 12 11.17 -7.37 -5.41
C CYS A 12 11.97 -8.33 -4.51
N PHE A 13 11.43 -8.62 -3.32
CA PHE A 13 11.95 -9.66 -2.44
C PHE A 13 11.04 -10.89 -2.51
N ILE A 14 11.56 -11.99 -3.05
CA ILE A 14 10.82 -13.24 -3.22
C ILE A 14 11.54 -14.35 -2.45
N GLY A 15 10.79 -15.12 -1.68
CA GLY A 15 11.28 -16.25 -0.91
C GLY A 15 10.52 -16.44 0.40
N GLN A 16 10.82 -17.53 1.08
CA GLN A 16 10.34 -17.75 2.44
C GLN A 16 10.84 -16.60 3.33
N ASP A 17 10.01 -16.15 4.26
CA ASP A 17 10.38 -15.17 5.28
C ASP A 17 10.82 -13.80 4.72
N ALA A 18 10.45 -13.48 3.46
CA ALA A 18 10.76 -12.19 2.83
C ALA A 18 10.21 -10.98 3.61
N ILE A 19 9.14 -11.16 4.38
CA ILE A 19 8.56 -10.12 5.24
C ILE A 19 9.57 -9.55 6.25
N TYR A 20 10.54 -10.34 6.71
CA TYR A 20 11.58 -9.89 7.64
C TYR A 20 12.65 -9.01 6.98
N LYS A 21 12.61 -8.85 5.65
CA LYS A 21 13.49 -7.95 4.90
C LYS A 21 12.95 -6.54 4.78
N ILE A 22 11.65 -6.32 5.05
CA ILE A 22 11.01 -4.99 4.99
C ILE A 22 11.78 -3.93 5.78
N PRO A 23 12.30 -4.21 6.99
CA PRO A 23 13.12 -3.25 7.72
C PRO A 23 14.42 -2.79 7.02
N LEU A 24 14.90 -3.52 6.01
CA LEU A 24 16.06 -3.12 5.19
C LEU A 24 15.69 -2.05 4.16
N LEU A 25 14.40 -1.92 3.84
CA LEU A 25 13.86 -0.94 2.88
C LEU A 25 13.51 0.38 3.53
N LEU A 26 13.54 0.43 4.86
CA LEU A 26 13.29 1.65 5.59
C LEU A 26 14.56 2.49 5.57
N GLU A 27 14.51 3.59 4.82
CA GLU A 27 15.53 4.63 4.92
C GLU A 27 15.58 5.18 6.35
N GLY A 28 16.76 5.65 6.77
CA GLY A 28 16.93 6.24 8.09
C GLY A 28 16.01 7.44 8.27
N GLY A 29 15.16 7.41 9.30
CA GLY A 29 14.27 8.51 9.66
C GLY A 29 12.77 8.20 9.61
N LEU A 30 12.35 7.02 9.18
CA LEU A 30 10.95 6.59 9.27
C LEU A 30 10.62 6.17 10.70
N ASP A 31 9.74 6.92 11.36
CA ASP A 31 9.25 6.65 12.73
C ASP A 31 7.81 6.11 12.76
N ARG A 32 7.12 6.13 11.61
CA ARG A 32 5.70 5.79 11.49
C ARG A 32 5.36 5.24 10.12
N ALA A 33 4.40 4.31 10.09
CA ALA A 33 3.77 3.86 8.85
C ALA A 33 2.28 3.58 9.08
N VAL A 34 1.50 3.70 8.02
CA VAL A 34 0.13 3.16 7.99
C VAL A 34 0.15 1.82 7.29
N LEU A 35 -0.37 0.80 7.96
CA LEU A 35 -0.56 -0.54 7.44
C LEU A 35 -2.03 -0.68 7.00
N VAL A 36 -2.25 -0.75 5.70
CA VAL A 36 -3.52 -1.17 5.12
C VAL A 36 -3.49 -2.70 5.05
N ALA A 37 -4.29 -3.37 5.87
CA ALA A 37 -4.39 -4.83 5.88
C ALA A 37 -5.83 -5.26 5.62
N ASP A 38 -6.03 -6.43 5.03
CA ASP A 38 -7.37 -7.00 4.98
C ASP A 38 -7.67 -7.76 6.30
N PRO A 39 -8.90 -7.61 6.86
CA PRO A 39 -9.26 -8.15 8.16
C PRO A 39 -9.32 -9.68 8.20
N ASP A 40 -9.13 -10.39 7.08
CA ASP A 40 -9.15 -11.84 7.02
C ASP A 40 -8.15 -12.49 8.00
N LEU A 41 -8.57 -13.56 8.68
CA LEU A 41 -7.82 -14.16 9.81
C LEU A 41 -6.39 -14.62 9.44
N LYS A 42 -6.17 -14.98 8.17
CA LYS A 42 -4.85 -15.37 7.65
C LYS A 42 -3.90 -14.18 7.56
N GLU A 43 -4.44 -13.02 7.25
CA GLU A 43 -3.70 -11.78 7.07
C GLU A 43 -3.42 -11.14 8.42
N ALA A 44 -4.34 -11.26 9.39
CA ALA A 44 -4.14 -10.82 10.78
C ALA A 44 -2.81 -11.32 11.39
N LYS A 45 -2.49 -12.63 11.27
CA LYS A 45 -1.21 -13.17 11.76
C LYS A 45 0.01 -12.59 11.04
N SER A 46 -0.13 -12.26 9.77
CA SER A 46 0.96 -11.70 8.96
C SER A 46 1.15 -10.21 9.28
N ALA A 47 0.05 -9.49 9.51
CA ALA A 47 0.03 -8.12 10.00
C ALA A 47 0.66 -8.02 11.40
N GLU A 48 0.29 -8.90 12.34
CA GLU A 48 0.91 -8.97 13.67
C GLU A 48 2.42 -9.17 13.60
N ARG A 49 2.89 -10.12 12.76
CA ARG A 49 4.33 -10.34 12.55
C ARG A 49 5.01 -9.11 11.98
N LEU A 50 4.41 -8.47 10.98
CA LEU A 50 4.94 -7.26 10.37
C LEU A 50 5.05 -6.13 11.39
N MET A 51 3.98 -5.90 12.17
CA MET A 51 3.94 -4.90 13.23
C MET A 51 5.04 -5.15 14.25
N ALA A 52 5.16 -6.38 14.76
CA ALA A 52 6.20 -6.73 15.73
C ALA A 52 7.62 -6.50 15.19
N VAL A 53 7.86 -6.82 13.92
CA VAL A 53 9.17 -6.61 13.26
C VAL A 53 9.51 -5.13 13.14
N LEU A 54 8.53 -4.29 12.79
CA LEU A 54 8.72 -2.86 12.57
C LEU A 54 8.78 -2.07 13.88
N GLU A 55 7.91 -2.38 14.84
CA GLU A 55 7.90 -1.78 16.17
C GLU A 55 9.18 -2.12 16.94
N GLY A 56 9.73 -3.32 16.77
CA GLY A 56 11.05 -3.69 17.29
C GLY A 56 12.20 -2.82 16.77
N ARG A 57 11.98 -2.06 15.68
CA ARG A 57 12.92 -1.06 15.14
C ARG A 57 12.52 0.39 15.44
N GLY A 58 11.49 0.60 16.27
CA GLY A 58 11.02 1.93 16.66
C GLY A 58 10.03 2.58 15.70
N VAL A 59 9.51 1.83 14.71
CA VAL A 59 8.49 2.33 13.77
C VAL A 59 7.10 2.08 14.34
N LYS A 60 6.33 3.15 14.54
CA LYS A 60 4.94 3.06 15.00
C LYS A 60 4.03 2.69 13.84
N ILE A 61 3.28 1.59 13.97
CA ILE A 61 2.35 1.15 12.94
C ILE A 61 0.93 1.55 13.31
N ILE A 62 0.24 2.19 12.38
CA ILE A 62 -1.19 2.50 12.48
C ILE A 62 -1.91 1.55 11.53
N LEU A 63 -2.72 0.65 12.08
CA LEU A 63 -3.49 -0.32 11.30
C LEU A 63 -4.75 0.33 10.72
N PHE A 64 -5.01 0.07 9.46
CA PHE A 64 -6.28 0.28 8.77
C PHE A 64 -6.76 -1.05 8.20
N ASP A 65 -7.82 -1.59 8.78
CA ASP A 65 -8.43 -2.89 8.43
C ASP A 65 -9.91 -2.78 8.05
N GLU A 66 -10.41 -1.55 7.87
CA GLU A 66 -11.80 -1.26 7.49
C GLU A 66 -12.07 -1.46 5.98
N LEU A 67 -11.49 -2.51 5.39
CA LEU A 67 -11.72 -2.89 4.01
C LEU A 67 -13.01 -3.72 3.89
N LYS A 68 -14.00 -3.20 3.15
CA LYS A 68 -15.22 -3.95 2.77
C LYS A 68 -14.92 -4.94 1.64
N ASN A 69 -15.88 -5.71 1.10
CA ASN A 69 -15.60 -6.73 0.06
C ASN A 69 -15.06 -6.24 -1.32
N ARG A 70 -14.85 -4.93 -1.51
CA ARG A 70 -14.32 -4.37 -2.77
C ARG A 70 -13.44 -3.14 -2.49
N PRO A 71 -12.34 -2.91 -3.25
CA PRO A 71 -11.63 -1.64 -3.18
C PRO A 71 -12.61 -0.54 -3.60
N SER A 72 -12.95 0.37 -2.70
CA SER A 72 -13.91 1.43 -2.94
C SER A 72 -13.26 2.79 -2.74
N SER A 73 -13.74 3.79 -3.47
CA SER A 73 -13.32 5.19 -3.26
C SER A 73 -13.50 5.61 -1.81
N ALA A 74 -14.60 5.20 -1.16
CA ALA A 74 -14.83 5.44 0.26
C ALA A 74 -13.72 4.87 1.18
N ALA A 75 -13.24 3.64 0.92
CA ALA A 75 -12.17 3.03 1.70
C ALA A 75 -10.83 3.74 1.48
N VAL A 76 -10.54 4.14 0.23
CA VAL A 76 -9.35 4.93 -0.11
C VAL A 76 -9.38 6.28 0.60
N GLU A 77 -10.53 6.98 0.60
CA GLU A 77 -10.66 8.28 1.24
C GLU A 77 -10.44 8.18 2.76
N ALA A 78 -11.04 7.17 3.41
CA ALA A 78 -10.86 6.92 4.84
C ALA A 78 -9.39 6.62 5.21
N ALA A 79 -8.74 5.71 4.47
CA ALA A 79 -7.34 5.38 4.68
C ALA A 79 -6.41 6.58 4.37
N THR A 80 -6.72 7.38 3.35
CA THR A 80 -5.97 8.60 3.01
C THR A 80 -6.08 9.65 4.11
N ALA A 81 -7.26 9.82 4.69
CA ALA A 81 -7.47 10.71 5.84
C ALA A 81 -6.62 10.27 7.05
N LEU A 82 -6.54 8.96 7.31
CA LEU A 82 -5.70 8.41 8.37
C LEU A 82 -4.21 8.66 8.12
N VAL A 83 -3.72 8.46 6.89
CA VAL A 83 -2.32 8.74 6.52
C VAL A 83 -1.99 10.22 6.68
N ARG A 84 -2.86 11.13 6.20
CA ARG A 84 -2.67 12.58 6.32
C ARG A 84 -2.73 13.04 7.77
N GLY A 85 -3.74 12.60 8.53
CA GLY A 85 -3.91 12.99 9.94
C GLY A 85 -2.82 12.47 10.86
N SER A 86 -2.23 11.33 10.51
CA SER A 86 -1.08 10.76 11.23
C SER A 86 0.28 11.24 10.69
N CYS A 87 0.32 12.03 9.62
CA CYS A 87 1.55 12.43 8.94
C CYS A 87 2.49 11.25 8.65
N ALA A 88 1.94 10.07 8.34
CA ALA A 88 2.73 8.87 8.14
C ALA A 88 3.52 8.98 6.82
N PRO A 89 4.86 8.88 6.85
CA PRO A 89 5.70 8.98 5.65
C PRO A 89 5.72 7.70 4.79
N LEU A 90 5.10 6.61 5.26
CA LEU A 90 5.12 5.31 4.60
C LEU A 90 3.73 4.66 4.64
N VAL A 91 3.34 4.09 3.49
CA VAL A 91 2.16 3.22 3.37
C VAL A 91 2.62 1.78 3.13
N ILE A 92 2.05 0.83 3.86
CA ILE A 92 2.28 -0.59 3.67
C ILE A 92 0.95 -1.26 3.35
N GLY A 93 0.86 -1.97 2.23
CA GLY A 93 -0.29 -2.78 1.88
C GLY A 93 0.01 -4.25 2.12
N LEU A 94 -0.71 -4.92 3.02
CA LEU A 94 -0.59 -6.36 3.25
C LEU A 94 -1.92 -7.03 2.96
N GLY A 95 -1.97 -7.82 1.89
CA GLY A 95 -3.16 -8.60 1.62
C GLY A 95 -3.37 -8.95 0.15
N GLY A 96 -4.63 -9.22 -0.19
CA GLY A 96 -5.07 -9.54 -1.55
C GLY A 96 -5.11 -8.34 -2.50
N ILE A 97 -5.61 -8.56 -3.72
CA ILE A 97 -5.71 -7.55 -4.79
C ILE A 97 -6.40 -6.27 -4.31
N GLN A 98 -7.42 -6.41 -3.50
CA GLN A 98 -8.15 -5.28 -2.94
C GLN A 98 -7.25 -4.39 -2.08
N THR A 99 -6.57 -4.98 -1.10
CA THR A 99 -5.71 -4.26 -0.17
C THR A 99 -4.57 -3.57 -0.90
N ILE A 100 -3.96 -4.26 -1.85
CA ILE A 100 -2.87 -3.74 -2.67
C ILE A 100 -3.33 -2.53 -3.49
N HIS A 101 -4.50 -2.61 -4.11
CA HIS A 101 -5.03 -1.50 -4.91
C HIS A 101 -5.41 -0.30 -4.04
N THR A 102 -6.03 -0.52 -2.88
CA THR A 102 -6.31 0.55 -1.91
C THR A 102 -5.02 1.20 -1.43
N ALA A 103 -4.00 0.43 -1.04
CA ALA A 103 -2.72 0.95 -0.56
C ALA A 103 -2.00 1.78 -1.63
N LYS A 104 -2.00 1.34 -2.89
CA LYS A 104 -1.48 2.10 -4.04
C LYS A 104 -2.18 3.45 -4.19
N ALA A 105 -3.51 3.44 -4.13
CA ALA A 105 -4.28 4.66 -4.29
C ALA A 105 -4.05 5.65 -3.14
N VAL A 106 -4.00 5.13 -1.90
CA VAL A 106 -3.70 5.90 -0.70
C VAL A 106 -2.30 6.53 -0.79
N ALA A 107 -1.27 5.78 -1.20
CA ALA A 107 0.08 6.32 -1.35
C ALA A 107 0.15 7.45 -2.39
N ALA A 108 -0.60 7.33 -3.50
CA ALA A 108 -0.67 8.36 -4.54
C ALA A 108 -1.45 9.61 -4.09
N LEU A 109 -2.52 9.43 -3.31
CA LEU A 109 -3.39 10.54 -2.88
C LEU A 109 -2.89 11.22 -1.61
N ALA A 110 -2.14 10.53 -0.76
CA ALA A 110 -1.69 11.06 0.53
C ALA A 110 -0.95 12.40 0.42
N THR A 111 -0.12 12.58 -0.61
CA THR A 111 0.60 13.83 -0.89
C THR A 111 -0.17 14.81 -1.77
N SER A 112 -1.17 14.33 -2.52
CA SER A 112 -1.99 15.10 -3.46
C SER A 112 -2.99 16.02 -2.74
N ASP A 113 -3.40 17.10 -3.39
CA ASP A 113 -4.51 17.94 -2.93
C ASP A 113 -5.87 17.47 -3.50
N ARG A 114 -5.85 16.39 -4.29
CA ARG A 114 -7.04 15.80 -4.91
C ARG A 114 -7.69 14.74 -4.04
N ARG A 115 -8.96 14.50 -4.31
CA ARG A 115 -9.74 13.39 -3.77
C ARG A 115 -9.62 12.18 -4.70
N VAL A 116 -9.94 11.01 -4.17
CA VAL A 116 -9.99 9.78 -4.98
C VAL A 116 -10.95 9.89 -6.15
N ASP A 117 -12.06 10.62 -5.95
CA ASP A 117 -13.06 10.75 -6.98
C ASP A 117 -12.60 11.64 -8.14
N ASP A 118 -11.86 12.73 -7.86
CA ASP A 118 -11.29 13.58 -8.91
C ASP A 118 -10.38 12.73 -9.82
N TRP A 119 -9.62 11.82 -9.22
CA TRP A 119 -8.78 10.88 -9.96
C TRP A 119 -9.61 9.93 -10.83
N MET A 120 -10.74 9.41 -10.32
CA MET A 120 -11.65 8.58 -11.12
C MET A 120 -12.29 9.36 -12.28
N ASP A 121 -12.55 10.66 -12.08
CA ASP A 121 -13.06 11.59 -13.09
C ASP A 121 -11.99 12.03 -14.11
N GLY A 122 -10.75 11.53 -13.97
CA GLY A 122 -9.65 11.73 -14.92
C GLY A 122 -8.55 12.67 -14.42
N GLU A 123 -8.69 13.25 -13.24
CA GLU A 123 -7.72 14.17 -12.66
C GLU A 123 -6.57 13.43 -11.93
N ILE A 124 -5.57 12.98 -12.69
CA ILE A 124 -4.43 12.19 -12.19
C ILE A 124 -3.56 12.95 -11.16
N PRO A 125 -3.32 12.41 -9.94
CA PRO A 125 -2.41 13.01 -8.96
C PRO A 125 -1.04 13.36 -9.56
N THR A 126 -0.58 14.60 -9.34
CA THR A 126 0.66 15.12 -9.96
C THR A 126 1.86 15.16 -9.01
N LYS A 127 1.62 15.12 -7.70
CA LYS A 127 2.68 15.09 -6.69
C LYS A 127 3.27 13.68 -6.58
N PRO A 128 4.57 13.54 -6.26
CA PRO A 128 5.18 12.24 -6.01
C PRO A 128 4.41 11.48 -4.91
N PRO A 129 4.13 10.19 -5.10
CA PRO A 129 3.46 9.37 -4.10
C PRO A 129 4.36 9.20 -2.86
N LEU A 130 3.76 8.85 -1.72
CA LEU A 130 4.53 8.36 -0.59
C LEU A 130 5.24 7.04 -0.96
N PRO A 131 6.39 6.75 -0.31
CA PRO A 131 6.94 5.40 -0.29
C PRO A 131 5.86 4.35 0.00
N LEU A 132 5.89 3.26 -0.76
CA LEU A 132 4.89 2.21 -0.72
C LEU A 132 5.58 0.85 -0.67
N ILE A 133 5.21 0.03 0.32
CA ILE A 133 5.63 -1.37 0.42
C ILE A 133 4.40 -2.26 0.25
N LEU A 134 4.52 -3.27 -0.62
CA LEU A 134 3.43 -4.20 -0.93
C LEU A 134 3.83 -5.62 -0.50
N VAL A 135 2.98 -6.24 0.34
CA VAL A 135 3.11 -7.60 0.84
C VAL A 135 1.90 -8.40 0.34
N PRO A 136 1.95 -8.93 -0.89
CA PRO A 136 0.83 -9.69 -1.45
C PRO A 136 0.66 -11.03 -0.75
N THR A 137 -0.58 -11.34 -0.37
CA THR A 137 -0.98 -12.68 0.13
C THR A 137 -1.59 -13.56 -0.96
N SER A 138 -1.78 -12.98 -2.15
CA SER A 138 -2.40 -13.61 -3.33
C SER A 138 -1.63 -13.26 -4.61
N TYR A 139 -1.62 -14.18 -5.57
CA TYR A 139 -0.94 -14.05 -6.86
C TYR A 139 -1.88 -13.58 -7.99
N ARG A 140 -3.04 -13.03 -7.65
CA ARG A 140 -4.10 -12.67 -8.61
C ARG A 140 -4.04 -11.23 -9.13
N ASP A 141 -3.14 -10.40 -8.61
CA ASP A 141 -2.99 -9.01 -9.07
C ASP A 141 -1.95 -8.93 -10.21
N PRO A 142 -2.37 -8.68 -11.47
CA PRO A 142 -1.45 -8.51 -12.59
C PRO A 142 -0.69 -7.17 -12.53
N PHE A 143 -1.15 -6.21 -11.73
CA PHE A 143 -0.57 -4.88 -11.65
C PHE A 143 0.44 -4.73 -10.52
N ILE A 144 0.75 -5.79 -9.76
CA ILE A 144 1.51 -5.69 -8.52
C ILE A 144 2.86 -4.96 -8.66
N ILE A 145 3.57 -5.17 -9.76
CA ILE A 145 4.86 -4.52 -10.08
C ILE A 145 4.74 -3.27 -10.96
N SER A 146 3.53 -2.75 -11.14
CA SER A 146 3.25 -1.54 -11.93
C SER A 146 2.44 -0.53 -11.10
N GLY A 147 2.39 0.72 -11.59
CA GLY A 147 1.53 1.76 -11.00
C GLY A 147 0.04 1.57 -11.27
N GLY A 148 -0.36 0.54 -12.01
CA GLY A 148 -1.77 0.24 -12.29
C GLY A 148 -2.53 -0.17 -11.03
N LEU A 149 -3.79 0.23 -10.96
CA LEU A 149 -4.75 -0.17 -9.94
C LEU A 149 -6.18 -0.10 -10.49
N VAL A 150 -7.10 -0.71 -9.75
CA VAL A 150 -8.53 -0.79 -10.05
C VAL A 150 -9.28 -0.47 -8.77
N LEU A 151 -10.16 0.53 -8.84
CA LEU A 151 -11.05 0.93 -7.75
C LEU A 151 -12.51 0.78 -8.20
N GLY A 152 -13.38 0.48 -7.25
CA GLY A 152 -14.82 0.64 -7.41
C GLY A 152 -15.24 2.05 -7.02
N ASP A 153 -16.07 2.67 -7.85
CA ASP A 153 -16.76 3.90 -7.49
C ASP A 153 -17.82 3.58 -6.41
N ALA A 154 -17.94 4.46 -5.41
CA ALA A 154 -18.89 4.36 -4.31
C ALA A 154 -19.97 5.46 -4.34
N ARG A 155 -19.96 6.34 -5.34
CA ARG A 155 -21.03 7.28 -5.66
C ARG A 155 -22.21 6.56 -6.31
#